data_AF-A0A930MHY3-F1
#
_entry.id   AF-A0A930MHY3-F1
#
_cell.length_a   1.000
_cell.length_b   1.000
_cell.length_c   1.000
_cell.angle_alpha   90.00
_cell.angle_beta   90.00
_cell.angle_gamma   90.00
#
_symmetry.space_group_name_H-M   'P 1'
#
loop_
_entity.id
_entity.type
_entity.pdbx_description
1 polymer ?
#
loop_
_entity_poly.entity_id
_entity_poly.type
_entity_poly.pdbx_seq_one_letter_code
_entity_poly.pdbx_strand_id
1 'polypeptide(L)' 'SAAVYDLIYTPAETAFLRAAAAYGCTTINGETMLVMQGAEAFSLWTGVRPNTDLMQRVLREELARRG' A
#
# COMPACT_ATOMS: atom_id res chain seq x y z
N SER A 1 3.54 7.22 20.73
CA SER A 1 4.27 6.78 19.53
C SER A 1 3.77 7.58 18.34
N ALA A 2 4.60 7.78 17.31
CA ALA A 2 4.19 8.40 16.05
C ALA A 2 3.95 7.32 14.98
N ALA A 3 3.17 7.64 13.95
CA ALA A 3 3.03 6.81 12.76
C ALA A 3 3.90 7.38 11.63
N VAL A 4 4.60 6.50 10.91
CA VAL A 4 5.43 6.83 9.76
C VAL A 4 4.88 6.12 8.54
N TYR A 5 4.59 6.90 7.50
CA TYR A 5 3.98 6.43 6.27
C TYR A 5 4.90 6.70 5.08
N ASP A 6 5.23 5.66 4.34
CA ASP A 6 6.02 5.75 3.10
C ASP A 6 5.15 5.31 1.92
N LEU A 7 5.18 6.05 0.82
CA LEU A 7 4.41 5.74 -0.38
C LEU A 7 5.05 4.63 -1.22
N ILE A 8 6.31 4.30 -0.94
CA ILE A 8 6.99 3.17 -1.54
C ILE A 8 6.37 1.86 -1.03
N TYR A 9 6.10 0.95 -1.95
CA TYR A 9 5.59 -0.41 -1.67
C TYR A 9 6.50 -1.52 -2.22
N THR A 10 7.48 -1.18 -3.06
CA THR A 10 8.53 -2.10 -3.52
C THR A 10 9.90 -1.43 -3.33
N PRO A 11 10.73 -1.88 -2.39
CA PRO A 11 10.50 -2.99 -1.45
C PRO A 11 9.37 -2.68 -0.45
N ALA A 12 8.76 -3.72 0.13
CA ALA A 12 7.67 -3.57 1.11
C ALA A 12 8.10 -2.79 2.37
N GLU A 13 9.39 -2.85 2.71
CA GLU A 13 9.99 -2.12 3.82
C GLU A 13 11.21 -1.33 3.34
N THR A 14 11.12 0.00 3.38
CA THR A 14 12.21 0.90 3.02
C THR A 14 13.18 1.11 4.18
N ALA A 15 14.36 1.69 3.90
CA ALA A 15 15.30 2.07 4.96
C ALA A 15 14.68 3.09 5.94
N PHE A 16 13.80 3.95 5.43
CA PHE A 16 13.05 4.92 6.24
C PHE A 16 12.08 4.22 7.20
N LEU A 17 11.27 3.28 6.70
CA LEU A 17 10.38 2.50 7.55
C LEU A 17 11.14 1.64 8.56
N ARG A 18 12.25 1.00 8.17
CA ARG A 18 13.11 0.26 9.13
C ARG A 18 13.61 1.14 10.28
N ALA A 19 14.12 2.32 9.95
CA ALA A 19 14.59 3.26 10.96
C ALA A 19 13.45 3.66 11.91
N ALA A 20 12.27 3.99 11.36
CA ALA A 20 11.11 4.35 12.16
C ALA A 20 10.66 3.22 13.10
N ALA A 21 10.60 1.98 12.61
CA ALA A 21 10.27 0.81 13.43
C ALA A 21 11.27 0.61 14.58
N ALA A 22 12.56 0.83 14.34
CA ALA A 22 13.61 0.75 15.38
C ALA A 22 13.44 1.80 16.50
N TYR A 23 12.75 2.92 16.23
CA TYR A 23 12.37 3.91 17.23
C TYR A 23 10.99 3.66 17.88
N GLY A 24 10.37 2.50 17.60
CA GLY A 24 9.06 2.15 18.14
C GLY A 24 7.89 2.90 17.49
N CYS A 25 8.08 3.46 16.30
CA CYS A 25 7.00 4.05 15.52
C CYS A 25 6.17 2.97 14.82
N THR A 26 4.87 3.21 14.69
CA THR A 26 4.02 2.41 13.80
C THR A 26 4.40 2.73 12.36
N THR A 27 4.64 1.73 11.52
CA THR A 27 5.01 1.92 10.11
C THR A 27 3.91 1.45 9.18
N ILE A 28 3.72 2.18 8.09
CA ILE A 28 2.75 1.87 7.03
C ILE A 28 3.46 2.09 5.68
N ASN A 29 3.28 1.18 4.72
CA ASN A 29 3.84 1.29 3.37
C ASN A 29 2.78 1.69 2.33
N GLY A 30 3.20 1.89 1.08
CA GLY A 30 2.34 2.45 0.03
C GLY A 30 1.26 1.54 -0.54
N GLU A 31 1.15 0.26 -0.12
CA GLU A 31 0.21 -0.68 -0.76
C GLU A 31 -1.24 -0.22 -0.64
N THR A 32 -1.64 0.22 0.55
CA THR A 32 -3.01 0.66 0.80
C THR A 32 -3.32 1.91 -0.02
N MET A 33 -2.37 2.86 -0.12
CA MET A 33 -2.52 4.01 -1.00
C MET A 33 -2.76 3.57 -2.44
N LEU A 34 -1.93 2.65 -2.94
CA LEU A 34 -1.95 2.19 -4.32
C LEU A 34 -3.32 1.59 -4.68
N VAL A 35 -3.88 0.78 -3.80
CA VAL A 35 -5.22 0.20 -3.98
C VAL A 35 -6.29 1.27 -3.95
N MET A 36 -6.28 2.15 -2.95
CA MET A 36 -7.33 3.14 -2.77
C MET A 36 -7.34 4.19 -3.89
N GLN A 37 -6.17 4.65 -4.34
CA GLN A 37 -6.08 5.59 -5.46
C GLN A 37 -6.51 4.94 -6.79
N GLY A 38 -6.16 3.67 -7.00
CA GLY A 38 -6.61 2.90 -8.16
C GLY A 38 -8.12 2.68 -8.14
N ALA A 39 -8.69 2.43 -6.97
CA ALA A 39 -10.13 2.24 -6.79
C ALA A 39 -10.91 3.52 -7.11
N GLU A 40 -10.42 4.68 -6.65
CA GLU A 40 -11.03 5.96 -6.94
C GLU A 40 -10.95 6.30 -8.43
N ALA A 41 -9.78 6.15 -9.05
CA ALA A 41 -9.62 6.38 -10.48
C ALA A 41 -10.52 5.45 -11.31
N PHE A 42 -10.57 4.15 -10.98
CA PHE A 42 -11.46 3.18 -11.63
C PHE A 42 -12.92 3.61 -11.50
N SER A 43 -13.33 4.07 -10.32
CA SER A 43 -14.70 4.52 -10.11
C SER A 43 -15.04 5.79 -10.88
N LEU A 44 -14.11 6.74 -11.01
CA LEU A 44 -14.31 7.97 -11.78
C LEU A 44 -14.49 7.67 -13.26
N TRP A 45 -13.74 6.71 -13.79
CA TRP A 45 -13.80 6.37 -15.23
C TRP A 45 -14.98 5.48 -15.59
N THR A 46 -15.35 4.54 -14.73
CA THR A 46 -16.34 3.50 -15.06
C THR A 46 -17.70 3.75 -14.43
N GLY A 47 -17.79 4.63 -13.43
CA GLY A 47 -18.98 4.77 -12.58
C GLY A 47 -19.22 3.59 -11.62
N VAL A 48 -18.35 2.57 -11.62
CA VAL A 48 -18.49 1.37 -10.79
C VAL A 48 -17.54 1.47 -9.59
N ARG A 49 -18.05 1.26 -8.37
CA ARG A 49 -17.22 1.12 -7.17
C ARG A 49 -16.57 -0.27 -7.15
N PRO A 50 -15.23 -0.39 -7.22
CA PRO A 50 -14.57 -1.68 -7.23
C PRO A 50 -14.46 -2.28 -5.82
N ASN A 51 -14.27 -3.59 -5.73
CA ASN A 51 -14.01 -4.28 -4.47
C ASN A 51 -12.54 -4.10 -4.06
N THR A 52 -12.29 -3.21 -3.10
CA THR A 52 -10.94 -2.87 -2.61
C THR A 52 -10.25 -4.04 -1.91
N ASP A 53 -10.98 -4.92 -1.24
CA ASP A 53 -10.41 -6.10 -0.58
C ASP A 53 -9.84 -7.09 -1.61
N LEU A 54 -10.57 -7.27 -2.72
CA LEU A 54 -10.09 -8.05 -3.86
C LEU A 54 -8.85 -7.42 -4.48
N MET A 55 -8.86 -6.10 -4.71
CA MET A 55 -7.71 -5.37 -5.26
C MET A 55 -6.48 -5.51 -4.36
N GLN A 56 -6.64 -5.37 -3.04
CA GLN A 56 -5.56 -5.54 -2.06
C GLN A 56 -4.97 -6.94 -2.08
N ARG A 57 -5.82 -7.96 -2.11
CA ARG A 57 -5.38 -9.36 -2.19
C ARG A 57 -4.59 -9.63 -3.47
N VAL A 58 -5.12 -9.23 -4.62
CA VAL A 58 -4.46 -9.43 -5.93
C VAL A 58 -3.16 -8.65 -6.00
N LEU A 59 -3.10 -7.42 -5.49
CA LEU A 59 -1.85 -6.64 -5.43
C LEU A 59 -0.75 -7.40 -4.68
N ARG A 60 -1.06 -7.96 -3.50
CA ARG A 60 -0.08 -8.73 -2.71
C ARG A 60 0.37 -10.00 -3.41
N GLU A 61 -0.55 -10.73 -4.05
CA GLU A 61 -0.23 -11.92 -4.84
C GLU A 61 0.67 -11.58 -6.05
N GLU A 62 0.48 -10.43 -6.69
CA GLU A 62 1.31 -9.96 -7.80
C GLU A 62 2.70 -9.49 -7.33
N LEU A 63 2.78 -8.73 -6.23
CA LEU A 63 4.06 -8.30 -5.68
C LEU A 63 4.92 -9.50 -5.23
N ALA A 64 4.30 -10.52 -4.62
CA ALA A 64 4.97 -11.75 -4.24
C ALA A 64 5.49 -12.56 -5.45
N ARG A 65 4.84 -12.48 -6.61
CA ARG A 65 5.29 -13.13 -7.85
C ARG A 65 6.45 -12.41 -8.55
N ARG A 66 6.59 -11.10 -8.31
CA ARG A 66 7.61 -10.25 -8.96
C ARG A 66 8.90 -10.13 -8.15
N GLY A 67 8.87 -10.52 -6.88
CA GLY A 67 10.06 -10.64 -6.01
C GLY A 67 10.78 -11.96 -6.21
#